data_AF-A0A966K2Y4-F1
#
_entry.id   AF-A0A966K2Y4-F1
#
_cell.length_a   1.000
_cell.length_b   1.000
_cell.length_c   1.000
_cell.angle_alpha   90.00
_cell.angle_beta   90.00
_cell.angle_gamma   90.00
#
_symmetry.space_group_name_H-M   'P 1'
#
loop_
_entity.id
_entity.type
_entity.pdbx_description
1 polymer ?
#
loop_
_entity_poly.entity_id
_entity_poly.type
_entity_poly.pdbx_seq_one_letter_code
_entity_poly.pdbx_strand_id
1 'polypeptide(L)'
;EIELGDRKPRILVNPHFVGIEGGIALCALAEKMDWPRGVTLYQKMKNPFFDQKIIEWRGRFGGRSIPRQGHLIETVREIKNGNFVFIAPDIDLGIKDSVFVPFFGVQTNTITAISRLAKLSGAEVCIMQTTLNPDCSGYICHIGKALESFPSDDEEADTARLNQCFENAIRLRPAEYYWVHKRFKNRPTGEVRIY
;
A
#
# COMPACT_ATOMS: atom_id res chain seq x y z
N GLU A 1 -3.85 -4.37 16.45
CA GLU A 1 -4.52 -3.14 16.02
C GLU A 1 -3.76 -1.95 16.58
N ILE A 2 -3.89 -0.79 15.95
CA ILE A 2 -3.23 0.47 16.30
C ILE A 2 -4.26 1.49 16.76
N GLU A 3 -3.82 2.51 17.50
CA GLU A 3 -4.64 3.69 17.79
C GLU A 3 -4.59 4.68 16.62
N LEU A 4 -5.74 5.09 16.10
CA LEU A 4 -5.83 5.93 14.91
C LEU A 4 -5.73 7.44 15.20
N GLY A 5 -6.03 7.88 16.42
CA GLY A 5 -6.02 9.30 16.79
C GLY A 5 -4.66 9.85 17.24
N ASP A 6 -3.66 8.99 17.46
CA ASP A 6 -2.40 9.37 18.12
C ASP A 6 -1.42 10.16 17.22
N ARG A 7 -1.77 10.37 15.94
CA ARG A 7 -0.98 11.11 14.94
C ARG A 7 0.47 10.62 14.81
N LYS A 8 0.75 9.37 15.17
CA LYS A 8 2.08 8.80 14.94
C LYS A 8 2.35 8.69 13.43
N PRO A 9 3.60 8.90 12.98
CA PRO A 9 3.97 8.66 11.59
C PRO A 9 3.72 7.20 11.21
N ARG A 10 2.81 6.95 10.25
CA ARG A 10 2.48 5.60 9.80
C ARG A 10 2.39 5.48 8.29
N ILE A 11 2.82 4.33 7.81
CA ILE A 11 2.56 3.87 6.43
C ILE A 11 1.57 2.71 6.52
N LEU A 12 0.43 2.86 5.86
CA LEU A 12 -0.58 1.81 5.74
C LEU A 12 -0.36 1.07 4.42
N VAL A 13 0.24 -0.10 4.50
CA VAL A 13 0.50 -0.96 3.34
C VAL A 13 -0.78 -1.70 3.00
N ASN A 14 -1.35 -1.38 1.84
CA ASN A 14 -2.67 -1.86 1.41
C ASN A 14 -2.54 -2.69 0.13
N PRO A 15 -2.32 -4.02 0.21
CA PRO A 15 -2.28 -4.87 -0.97
C PRO A 15 -3.62 -4.84 -1.72
N HIS A 16 -3.61 -5.16 -3.02
CA HIS A 16 -4.77 -5.07 -3.89
C HIS A 16 -5.79 -6.18 -3.62
N PHE A 17 -6.50 -6.08 -2.50
CA PHE A 17 -7.69 -6.87 -2.20
C PHE A 17 -8.98 -6.17 -2.66
N VAL A 18 -10.07 -6.92 -2.67
CA VAL A 18 -11.41 -6.41 -2.86
C VAL A 18 -11.68 -5.21 -1.94
N GLY A 19 -12.30 -4.16 -2.48
CA GLY A 19 -12.59 -2.96 -1.69
C GLY A 19 -11.35 -2.16 -1.30
N ILE A 20 -10.23 -2.22 -2.04
CA ILE A 20 -9.01 -1.41 -1.79
C ILE A 20 -9.28 0.08 -1.53
N GLU A 21 -10.32 0.65 -2.17
CA GLU A 21 -10.77 2.03 -1.94
C GLU A 21 -11.41 2.25 -0.54
N GLY A 22 -11.44 1.23 0.32
CA GLY A 22 -11.84 1.34 1.73
C GLY A 22 -11.02 2.38 2.50
N GLY A 23 -9.81 2.72 2.04
CA GLY A 23 -9.05 3.87 2.55
C GLY A 23 -9.80 5.21 2.41
N ILE A 24 -10.66 5.35 1.40
CA ILE A 24 -11.54 6.52 1.24
C ILE A 24 -12.59 6.56 2.36
N ALA A 25 -13.13 5.40 2.76
CA ALA A 25 -14.07 5.33 3.88
C ALA A 25 -13.38 5.71 5.20
N LEU A 26 -12.10 5.35 5.38
CA LEU A 26 -11.31 5.81 6.52
C LEU A 26 -11.18 7.35 6.52
N CYS A 27 -10.95 8.00 5.37
CA CYS A 27 -10.96 9.46 5.28
C CYS A 27 -12.31 10.07 5.70
N ALA A 28 -13.42 9.48 5.27
CA ALA A 28 -14.76 9.95 5.64
C ALA A 28 -15.05 9.81 7.15
N LEU A 29 -14.49 8.79 7.79
CA LEU A 29 -14.56 8.63 9.24
C LEU A 29 -13.60 9.57 9.97
N ALA A 30 -12.43 9.85 9.40
CA ALA A 30 -11.41 10.65 10.03
C ALA A 30 -11.90 12.06 10.39
N GLU A 31 -12.71 12.67 9.54
CA GLU A 31 -13.34 13.96 9.83
C GLU A 31 -14.25 13.91 11.06
N LYS A 32 -15.02 12.83 11.23
CA LYS A 32 -15.96 12.67 12.35
C LYS A 32 -15.27 12.30 13.66
N MET A 33 -14.14 11.61 13.57
CA MET A 33 -13.44 11.00 14.71
C MET A 33 -12.20 11.80 15.15
N ASP A 34 -11.95 12.97 14.56
CA ASP A 34 -10.72 13.77 14.74
C ASP A 34 -9.44 12.96 14.50
N TRP A 35 -9.46 12.09 13.49
CA TRP A 35 -8.28 11.34 13.06
C TRP A 35 -7.49 12.09 11.98
N PRO A 36 -6.21 11.73 11.77
CA PRO A 36 -5.46 12.23 10.64
C PRO A 36 -6.14 11.94 9.31
N ARG A 37 -5.98 12.84 8.34
CA ARG A 37 -6.49 12.61 7.00
C ARG A 37 -5.75 11.46 6.31
N GLY A 38 -6.41 10.85 5.34
CA GLY A 38 -5.79 9.89 4.46
C GLY A 38 -5.08 10.54 3.27
N VAL A 39 -3.96 9.95 2.87
CA VAL A 39 -3.14 10.36 1.73
C VAL A 39 -2.82 9.12 0.89
N THR A 40 -3.26 9.11 -0.36
CA THR A 40 -3.03 7.99 -1.28
C THR A 40 -2.02 8.37 -2.34
N LEU A 41 -1.09 7.48 -2.64
CA LEU A 41 -0.29 7.60 -3.86
C LEU A 41 -1.12 7.15 -5.07
N TYR A 42 -1.07 7.90 -6.18
CA TYR A 42 -1.76 7.52 -7.40
C TYR A 42 -0.85 7.59 -8.64
N GLN A 43 -1.19 6.79 -9.64
CA GLN A 43 -0.57 6.85 -10.95
C GLN A 43 -1.31 7.88 -11.79
N LYS A 44 -0.57 8.88 -12.30
CA LYS A 44 -1.13 9.87 -13.22
C LYS A 44 -1.75 9.17 -14.44
N MET A 45 -3.01 9.45 -14.71
CA MET A 45 -3.76 8.86 -15.81
C MET A 45 -3.40 9.55 -17.12
N LYS A 46 -3.36 8.78 -18.21
CA LYS A 46 -3.06 9.34 -19.55
C LYS A 46 -4.16 10.28 -20.04
N ASN A 47 -5.40 9.99 -19.69
CA ASN A 47 -6.54 10.81 -20.06
C ASN A 47 -6.74 11.91 -18.99
N PRO A 48 -6.66 13.20 -19.37
CA PRO A 48 -6.76 14.31 -18.41
C PRO A 48 -8.07 14.36 -17.63
N PHE A 49 -9.20 13.96 -18.25
CA PHE A 49 -10.49 13.93 -17.59
C PHE A 49 -10.49 12.92 -16.43
N PHE A 50 -10.02 11.70 -16.69
CA PHE A 50 -9.93 10.67 -15.65
C PHE A 50 -8.89 11.00 -14.59
N ASP A 51 -7.79 11.64 -14.96
CA ASP A 51 -6.77 12.12 -14.03
C ASP A 51 -7.37 13.09 -13.00
N GLN A 52 -8.10 14.09 -13.49
CA GLN A 52 -8.78 15.06 -12.64
C GLN A 52 -9.88 14.40 -11.79
N LYS A 53 -10.69 13.51 -12.38
CA LYS A 53 -11.81 12.87 -11.69
C LYS A 53 -11.38 11.93 -10.57
N ILE A 54 -10.29 11.19 -10.74
CA ILE A 54 -9.76 10.35 -9.65
C ILE A 54 -9.35 11.19 -8.44
N ILE A 55 -8.70 12.33 -8.67
CA ILE A 55 -8.28 13.23 -7.58
C ILE A 55 -9.51 13.79 -6.87
N GLU A 56 -10.52 14.24 -7.63
CA GLU A 56 -11.79 14.74 -7.09
C GLU A 56 -12.52 13.67 -6.26
N TRP A 57 -12.68 12.46 -6.80
CA TRP A 57 -13.40 11.37 -6.11
C TRP A 57 -12.70 10.88 -4.86
N ARG A 58 -11.38 10.76 -4.87
CA ARG A 58 -10.59 10.39 -3.68
C ARG A 58 -10.47 11.53 -2.69
N GLY A 59 -10.57 12.78 -3.15
CA GLY A 59 -10.50 13.99 -2.33
C GLY A 59 -11.81 14.42 -1.68
N ARG A 60 -12.97 13.88 -2.12
CA ARG A 60 -14.30 14.29 -1.66
C ARG A 60 -14.56 14.17 -0.14
N PHE A 61 -13.73 13.41 0.57
CA PHE A 61 -13.79 13.25 2.03
C PHE A 61 -12.51 13.74 2.72
N GLY A 62 -11.92 14.84 2.23
CA GLY A 62 -10.72 15.45 2.81
C GLY A 62 -9.41 14.69 2.56
N GLY A 63 -9.46 13.60 1.79
CA GLY A 63 -8.28 12.84 1.38
C GLY A 63 -7.39 13.62 0.40
N ARG A 64 -6.10 13.27 0.36
CA ARG A 64 -5.15 13.85 -0.60
C ARG A 64 -4.59 12.77 -1.52
N SER A 65 -4.53 13.04 -2.83
CA SER A 65 -3.87 12.17 -3.80
C SER A 65 -2.55 12.78 -4.26
N ILE A 66 -1.44 12.08 -4.02
CA ILE A 66 -0.09 12.53 -4.42
C ILE A 66 0.37 11.68 -5.63
N PRO A 67 0.84 12.28 -6.73
CA PRO A 67 1.39 11.50 -7.83
C PRO A 67 2.60 10.70 -7.34
N ARG A 68 2.64 9.41 -7.66
CA ARG A 68 3.70 8.52 -7.15
C ARG A 68 5.10 8.94 -7.59
N GLN A 69 5.27 9.45 -8.81
CA GLN A 69 6.57 9.83 -9.35
C GLN A 69 6.92 11.29 -9.01
N GLY A 70 8.11 11.53 -8.46
CA GLY A 70 8.65 12.88 -8.26
C GLY A 70 8.24 13.59 -6.96
N HIS A 71 7.44 12.95 -6.10
CA HIS A 71 6.88 13.56 -4.88
C HIS A 71 7.36 12.90 -3.58
N LEU A 72 8.61 12.43 -3.54
CA LEU A 72 9.18 11.74 -2.37
C LEU A 72 9.18 12.64 -1.11
N ILE A 73 9.68 13.87 -1.23
CA ILE A 73 9.77 14.82 -0.11
C ILE A 73 8.38 15.13 0.45
N GLU A 74 7.41 15.33 -0.43
CA GLU A 74 6.02 15.59 -0.06
C GLU A 74 5.42 14.38 0.67
N THR A 75 5.64 13.16 0.15
CA THR A 75 5.19 11.92 0.79
C THR A 75 5.78 11.76 2.19
N VAL A 76 7.09 11.95 2.36
CA VAL A 76 7.76 11.87 3.67
C VAL A 76 7.20 12.92 4.64
N ARG A 77 6.90 14.12 4.16
CA ARG A 77 6.27 15.18 4.98
C ARG A 77 4.88 14.77 5.46
N GLU A 78 4.04 14.22 4.59
CA GLU A 78 2.71 13.75 4.98
C GLU A 78 2.80 12.64 6.05
N ILE A 79 3.73 11.70 5.89
CA ILE A 79 3.96 10.64 6.88
C ILE A 79 4.39 11.27 8.23
N LYS A 80 5.37 12.17 8.23
CA LYS A 80 5.86 12.82 9.46
C LYS A 80 4.81 13.69 10.16
N ASN A 81 3.84 14.21 9.42
CA ASN A 81 2.71 14.95 9.97
C ASN A 81 1.65 14.04 10.62
N GLY A 82 1.86 12.73 10.62
CA GLY A 82 0.94 11.76 11.22
C GLY A 82 -0.25 11.38 10.33
N ASN A 83 -0.26 11.81 9.06
CA ASN A 83 -1.34 11.45 8.14
C ASN A 83 -1.23 9.98 7.72
N PHE A 84 -2.38 9.34 7.45
CA PHE A 84 -2.40 7.97 6.98
C PHE A 84 -1.98 7.89 5.53
N VAL A 85 -0.73 7.51 5.27
CA VAL A 85 -0.23 7.34 3.91
C VAL A 85 -0.46 5.90 3.44
N PHE A 86 -1.36 5.71 2.48
CA PHE A 86 -1.68 4.41 1.90
C PHE A 86 -0.79 4.11 0.70
N ILE A 87 -0.15 2.95 0.71
CA ILE A 87 0.71 2.50 -0.38
C ILE A 87 0.42 1.04 -0.70
N ALA A 88 0.25 0.73 -1.99
CA ALA A 88 0.06 -0.64 -2.50
C ALA A 88 1.31 -1.08 -3.27
N PRO A 89 2.26 -1.81 -2.64
CA PRO A 89 3.54 -2.19 -3.25
C PRO A 89 3.51 -3.55 -3.96
N ASP A 90 2.38 -4.24 -3.94
CA ASP A 90 2.19 -5.62 -4.41
C ASP A 90 1.93 -5.72 -5.92
N ILE A 91 2.49 -4.80 -6.70
CA ILE A 91 2.46 -4.81 -8.17
C ILE A 91 3.87 -4.61 -8.72
N ASP A 92 4.10 -5.12 -9.91
CA ASP A 92 5.36 -4.93 -10.60
C ASP A 92 5.41 -3.53 -11.26
N LEU A 93 6.27 -2.66 -10.73
CA LEU A 93 6.44 -1.27 -11.16
C LEU A 93 7.68 -1.02 -12.00
N GLY A 94 8.34 -2.09 -12.45
CA GLY A 94 9.61 -2.03 -13.15
C GLY A 94 10.81 -2.25 -12.22
N ILE A 95 11.97 -2.44 -12.81
CA ILE A 95 13.18 -2.96 -12.13
C ILE A 95 13.87 -1.87 -11.28
N LYS A 96 13.61 -0.59 -11.58
CA LYS A 96 14.19 0.52 -10.84
C LYS A 96 13.68 0.51 -9.39
N ASP A 97 14.59 0.68 -8.44
CA ASP A 97 14.28 0.74 -7.00
C ASP A 97 13.48 -0.49 -6.52
N SER A 98 13.78 -1.65 -7.10
CA SER A 98 13.13 -2.93 -6.82
C SER A 98 14.15 -4.04 -6.63
N VAL A 99 13.74 -5.08 -5.91
CA VAL A 99 14.50 -6.30 -5.65
C VAL A 99 13.68 -7.51 -6.06
N PHE A 100 14.36 -8.60 -6.41
CA PHE A 100 13.72 -9.90 -6.60
C PHE A 100 13.69 -10.62 -5.26
N VAL A 101 12.49 -10.78 -4.71
CA VAL A 101 12.27 -11.49 -3.44
C VAL A 101 11.16 -12.53 -3.61
N PRO A 102 11.12 -13.59 -2.79
CA PRO A 102 10.08 -14.61 -2.90
C PRO A 102 8.67 -14.03 -2.75
N PHE A 103 7.76 -14.50 -3.59
CA PHE A 103 6.31 -14.37 -3.45
C PHE A 103 5.67 -15.67 -3.96
N PHE A 104 5.06 -16.44 -3.06
CA PHE A 104 4.60 -17.82 -3.27
C PHE A 104 5.70 -18.73 -3.86
N GLY A 105 6.93 -18.57 -3.38
CA GLY A 105 8.10 -19.34 -3.84
C GLY A 105 8.67 -18.89 -5.20
N VAL A 106 8.11 -17.87 -5.83
CA VAL A 106 8.59 -17.32 -7.10
C VAL A 106 9.35 -16.01 -6.85
N GLN A 107 10.55 -15.88 -7.42
CA GLN A 107 11.31 -14.62 -7.39
C GLN A 107 10.55 -13.51 -8.12
N THR A 108 10.13 -12.50 -7.37
CA THR A 108 9.16 -11.51 -7.83
C THR A 108 9.70 -10.10 -7.65
N ASN A 109 9.71 -9.33 -8.74
CA ASN A 109 10.14 -7.93 -8.72
C ASN A 109 9.21 -7.10 -7.82
N THR A 110 9.76 -6.55 -6.73
CA THR A 110 9.01 -5.80 -5.72
C THR A 110 9.78 -4.54 -5.32
N ILE A 111 9.09 -3.41 -5.27
CA ILE A 111 9.71 -2.12 -4.94
C ILE A 111 10.20 -2.10 -3.48
N THR A 112 11.36 -1.48 -3.22
CA THR A 112 11.88 -1.29 -1.84
C THR A 112 11.34 -0.03 -1.15
N ALA A 113 10.41 0.66 -1.81
CA ALA A 113 9.93 1.98 -1.39
C ALA A 113 9.36 2.02 0.03
N ILE A 114 8.72 0.95 0.51
CA ILE A 114 8.17 0.92 1.88
C ILE A 114 9.27 0.98 2.93
N SER A 115 10.31 0.14 2.81
CA SER A 115 11.46 0.14 3.74
C SER A 115 12.14 1.52 3.76
N ARG A 116 12.42 2.07 2.56
CA ARG A 116 13.05 3.39 2.40
C ARG A 116 12.22 4.52 2.99
N LEU A 117 10.92 4.57 2.69
CA LEU A 117 10.02 5.60 3.22
C LEU A 117 9.91 5.51 4.73
N ALA A 118 9.79 4.30 5.28
CA ALA A 118 9.73 4.09 6.72
C ALA A 118 11.02 4.58 7.39
N LYS A 119 12.20 4.29 6.81
CA LYS A 119 13.50 4.74 7.34
C LYS A 119 13.66 6.27 7.29
N LEU A 120 13.26 6.90 6.19
CA LEU A 120 13.35 8.37 6.03
C LEU A 120 12.35 9.14 6.92
N SER A 121 11.20 8.54 7.19
CA SER A 121 10.12 9.17 7.95
C SER A 121 10.11 8.82 9.44
N GLY A 122 10.75 7.72 9.83
CA GLY A 122 10.63 7.14 11.17
C GLY A 122 9.26 6.50 11.43
N ALA A 123 8.59 6.05 10.36
CA ALA A 123 7.20 5.59 10.45
C ALA A 123 7.06 4.12 10.81
N GLU A 124 6.04 3.84 11.62
CA GLU A 124 5.54 2.48 11.81
C GLU A 124 4.87 2.00 10.52
N VAL A 125 5.12 0.75 10.13
CA VAL A 125 4.49 0.13 8.95
C VAL A 125 3.42 -0.83 9.41
N CYS A 126 2.18 -0.62 8.96
CA CYS A 126 1.04 -1.46 9.31
C CYS A 126 0.42 -2.05 8.04
N ILE A 127 0.04 -3.32 8.07
CA ILE A 127 -0.73 -3.93 6.99
C ILE A 127 -2.20 -3.55 7.16
N MET A 128 -2.76 -2.93 6.14
CA MET A 128 -4.18 -2.64 6.01
C MET A 128 -4.77 -3.57 4.96
N GLN A 129 -5.85 -4.26 5.26
CA GLN A 129 -6.55 -5.11 4.30
C GLN A 129 -8.04 -4.84 4.37
N THR A 130 -8.65 -4.63 3.21
CA THR A 130 -10.11 -4.60 3.11
C THR A 130 -10.59 -5.93 2.56
N THR A 131 -11.66 -6.47 3.13
CA THR A 131 -12.23 -7.76 2.77
C THR A 131 -13.75 -7.67 2.75
N LEU A 132 -14.42 -8.60 2.05
CA LEU A 132 -15.88 -8.65 2.01
C LEU A 132 -16.42 -9.42 3.24
N ASN A 133 -17.59 -9.03 3.73
CA ASN A 133 -18.34 -9.84 4.69
C ASN A 133 -18.72 -11.20 4.05
N PRO A 134 -18.81 -12.29 4.82
CA PRO A 134 -19.22 -13.60 4.29
C PRO A 134 -20.60 -13.59 3.61
N ASP A 135 -21.49 -12.70 4.01
CA ASP A 135 -22.85 -12.52 3.46
C ASP A 135 -22.91 -11.45 2.33
N CYS A 136 -21.76 -10.92 1.91
CA CYS A 136 -21.63 -9.86 0.90
C CYS A 136 -22.34 -8.54 1.25
N SER A 137 -22.74 -8.32 2.51
CA SER A 137 -23.50 -7.12 2.93
C SER A 137 -22.65 -5.85 3.01
N GLY A 138 -21.33 -6.00 3.06
CA GLY A 138 -20.42 -4.88 3.28
C GLY A 138 -18.96 -5.32 3.35
N TYR A 139 -18.10 -4.41 3.81
CA TYR A 139 -16.65 -4.59 3.87
C TYR A 139 -16.14 -4.47 5.31
N ILE A 140 -15.08 -5.20 5.61
CA ILE A 140 -14.29 -5.04 6.84
C ILE A 140 -12.91 -4.53 6.43
N CYS A 141 -12.52 -3.39 6.99
CA CYS A 141 -11.16 -2.89 6.93
C CYS A 141 -10.42 -3.27 8.23
N HIS A 142 -9.39 -4.09 8.11
CA HIS A 142 -8.55 -4.48 9.22
C HIS A 142 -7.17 -3.81 9.08
N ILE A 143 -6.76 -3.06 10.11
CA ILE A 143 -5.42 -2.48 10.22
C ILE A 143 -4.67 -3.21 11.33
N GLY A 144 -3.66 -3.97 10.92
CA GLY A 144 -2.81 -4.75 11.82
C GLY A 144 -1.98 -3.86 12.75
N LYS A 145 -1.34 -4.49 13.75
CA LYS A 145 -0.29 -3.81 14.53
C LYS A 145 0.85 -3.40 13.60
N ALA A 146 1.66 -2.44 14.05
CA ALA A 146 2.92 -2.14 13.41
C ALA A 146 3.80 -3.39 13.30
N LEU A 147 4.48 -3.56 12.17
CA LEU A 147 5.47 -4.63 11.98
C LEU A 147 6.64 -4.40 12.94
N GLU A 148 6.87 -5.35 13.84
CA GLU A 148 7.97 -5.28 14.79
C GLU A 148 9.33 -5.26 14.08
N SER A 149 10.27 -4.43 14.55
CA SER A 149 11.61 -4.33 13.96
C SER A 149 11.59 -4.06 12.45
N PHE A 150 10.71 -3.16 12.00
CA PHE A 150 10.60 -2.73 10.61
C PHE A 150 10.63 -1.19 10.53
N PRO A 151 11.39 -0.58 9.61
CA PRO A 151 12.31 -1.23 8.66
C PRO A 151 13.59 -1.68 9.38
N SER A 152 14.29 -2.61 8.76
CA SER A 152 15.65 -2.98 9.15
C SER A 152 16.69 -2.17 8.35
N ASP A 153 17.97 -2.53 8.47
CA ASP A 153 19.03 -2.00 7.61
C ASP A 153 19.15 -2.75 6.26
N ASP A 154 18.32 -3.78 6.04
CA ASP A 154 18.29 -4.59 4.82
C ASP A 154 16.94 -4.43 4.10
N GLU A 155 16.93 -3.60 3.05
CA GLU A 155 15.74 -3.34 2.24
C GLU A 155 15.22 -4.60 1.53
N GLU A 156 16.09 -5.55 1.19
CA GLU A 156 15.70 -6.79 0.52
C GLU A 156 14.97 -7.72 1.51
N ALA A 157 15.52 -7.89 2.72
CA ALA A 157 14.88 -8.65 3.79
C ALA A 157 13.51 -8.06 4.19
N ASP A 158 13.44 -6.73 4.32
CA ASP A 158 12.20 -6.01 4.58
C ASP A 158 11.15 -6.26 3.48
N THR A 159 11.58 -6.19 2.22
CA THR A 159 10.69 -6.39 1.07
C THR A 159 10.21 -7.84 0.98
N ALA A 160 11.07 -8.81 1.27
CA ALA A 160 10.70 -10.22 1.37
C ALA A 160 9.68 -10.47 2.49
N ARG A 161 9.86 -9.83 3.65
CA ARG A 161 8.93 -9.92 4.77
C ARG A 161 7.55 -9.33 4.43
N LEU A 162 7.50 -8.22 3.69
CA LEU A 162 6.23 -7.67 3.19
C LEU A 162 5.52 -8.66 2.26
N ASN A 163 6.24 -9.29 1.33
CA ASN A 163 5.65 -10.33 0.49
C ASN A 163 5.09 -11.49 1.33
N GLN A 164 5.80 -11.94 2.37
CA GLN A 164 5.31 -12.97 3.27
C GLN A 164 4.01 -12.55 3.99
N CYS A 165 3.92 -11.28 4.40
CA CYS A 165 2.67 -10.73 4.97
C CYS A 165 1.52 -10.80 3.95
N PHE A 166 1.79 -10.45 2.69
CA PHE A 166 0.79 -10.53 1.62
C PHE A 166 0.38 -11.98 1.35
N GLU A 167 1.33 -12.91 1.25
CA GLU A 167 1.03 -14.33 1.06
C GLU A 167 0.13 -14.88 2.18
N ASN A 168 0.43 -14.54 3.43
CA ASN A 168 -0.38 -14.97 4.57
C ASN A 168 -1.81 -14.44 4.48
N ALA A 169 -2.00 -13.18 4.10
CA ALA A 169 -3.32 -12.59 3.88
C ALA A 169 -4.05 -13.25 2.68
N ILE A 170 -3.33 -13.49 1.58
CA ILE A 170 -3.88 -14.07 0.34
C ILE A 170 -4.28 -15.53 0.55
N ARG A 171 -3.52 -16.33 1.31
CA ARG A 171 -3.87 -17.73 1.61
C ARG A 171 -5.22 -17.87 2.29
N LEU A 172 -5.60 -16.89 3.12
CA LEU A 172 -6.88 -16.90 3.82
C LEU A 172 -8.04 -16.58 2.88
N ARG A 173 -7.81 -15.72 1.87
CA ARG A 173 -8.87 -15.21 0.99
C ARG A 173 -8.37 -15.03 -0.46
N PRO A 174 -7.98 -16.11 -1.15
CA PRO A 174 -7.31 -16.01 -2.45
C PRO A 174 -8.21 -15.40 -3.52
N ALA A 175 -9.53 -15.64 -3.46
CA ALA A 175 -10.49 -15.09 -4.40
C ALA A 175 -10.67 -13.56 -4.28
N GLU A 176 -10.30 -12.97 -3.14
CA GLU A 176 -10.43 -11.53 -2.91
C GLU A 176 -9.19 -10.74 -3.35
N TYR A 177 -8.08 -11.41 -3.69
CA TYR A 177 -6.88 -10.75 -4.18
C TYR A 177 -6.98 -10.45 -5.69
N TYR A 178 -6.51 -9.27 -6.11
CA TYR A 178 -6.65 -8.80 -7.48
C TYR A 178 -5.57 -9.39 -8.40
N TRP A 179 -5.76 -10.67 -8.77
CA TRP A 179 -4.86 -11.46 -9.62
C TRP A 179 -4.67 -10.96 -11.06
N VAL A 180 -5.39 -9.93 -11.47
CA VAL A 180 -5.31 -9.35 -12.82
C VAL A 180 -3.96 -8.65 -13.05
N HIS A 181 -3.31 -8.16 -12.00
CA HIS A 181 -1.97 -7.61 -12.13
C HIS A 181 -0.96 -8.71 -12.54
N LYS A 182 -0.19 -8.44 -13.59
CA LYS A 182 0.91 -9.31 -14.05
C LYS A 182 2.09 -9.28 -13.06
N ARG A 183 1.90 -9.85 -11.86
CA ARG A 183 2.83 -9.77 -10.72
C ARG A 183 4.23 -10.33 -11.03
N PHE A 184 4.29 -11.34 -11.89
CA PHE A 184 5.51 -12.04 -12.32
C PHE A 184 6.05 -11.59 -13.69
N LYS A 185 5.77 -10.35 -14.11
CA LYS A 185 6.15 -9.85 -15.45
C LYS A 185 7.66 -9.70 -15.60
N ASN A 186 8.31 -8.97 -14.71
CA ASN A 186 9.77 -8.89 -14.65
C ASN A 186 10.30 -10.06 -13.83
N ARG A 187 11.40 -10.65 -14.29
CA ARG A 187 12.02 -11.84 -13.70
C ARG A 187 13.54 -11.68 -13.65
N PRO A 188 14.25 -12.43 -12.78
CA PRO A 188 15.70 -12.51 -12.81
C PRO A 188 16.24 -12.82 -14.21
N THR A 189 17.44 -12.29 -14.51
CA THR A 189 18.10 -12.51 -15.79
C THR A 189 18.25 -14.01 -16.08
N GLY A 190 17.79 -14.43 -17.26
CA GLY A 190 17.87 -15.83 -17.70
C GLY A 190 16.61 -16.66 -17.43
N GLU A 191 15.64 -16.15 -16.67
CA GLU A 191 14.38 -16.86 -16.47
C GLU A 191 13.36 -16.63 -17.60
N VAL A 192 12.52 -17.64 -17.84
CA VAL A 192 11.46 -17.61 -18.86
C VAL A 192 10.32 -16.69 -18.43
N ARG A 193 9.86 -15.83 -19.35
CA ARG A 193 8.70 -14.95 -19.11
C ARG A 193 7.41 -15.77 -18.93
N ILE A 194 6.56 -15.36 -17.99
CA ILE A 194 5.22 -15.94 -17.79
C ILE A 194 4.17 -15.30 -18.71
N TYR A 195 4.32 -14.00 -19.05
CA TYR A 195 3.31 -13.18 -19.74
C TYR A 195 3.83 -12.44 -20.97
#